data_AF-A0A4Y9VUU3-F1
#
_entry.id   AF-A0A4Y9VUU3-F1
#
_cell.length_a   1.000
_cell.length_b   1.000
_cell.length_c   1.000
_cell.angle_alpha   90.00
_cell.angle_beta   90.00
_cell.angle_gamma   90.00
#
_symmetry.space_group_name_H-M   'P 1'
#
loop_
_entity.id
_entity.type
_entity.pdbx_description
1 polymer ?
#
loop_
_entity_poly.entity_id
_entity_poly.type
_entity_poly.pdbx_seq_one_letter_code
_entity_poly.pdbx_strand_id
1 'polypeptide(L)' 'MTQNKRLVACPTCKKLVEFSTLNAYRPFCSKRCEMIDLGAWANEDYAIPAAEKDNDLPDELTQ' A
#
# COMPACT_ATOMS: atom_id res chain seq x y z
N MET A 1 -9.17 25.23 21.26
CA MET A 1 -8.05 24.47 20.67
C MET A 1 -8.61 23.57 19.58
N THR A 2 -8.47 23.95 18.32
CA THR A 2 -8.85 23.11 17.18
C THR A 2 -7.73 22.10 16.95
N GLN A 3 -7.91 20.85 17.41
CA GLN A 3 -7.00 19.77 17.05
C GLN A 3 -7.10 19.56 15.55
N ASN A 4 -6.00 19.83 14.84
CA ASN A 4 -5.93 19.59 13.40
C ASN A 4 -5.81 18.09 13.16
N LYS A 5 -6.92 17.46 12.80
CA LYS A 5 -7.01 16.01 12.58
C LYS A 5 -6.32 15.66 11.26
N ARG A 6 -5.28 14.82 11.33
CA ARG A 6 -4.64 14.28 10.12
C ARG A 6 -5.61 13.33 9.42
N LEU A 7 -6.01 13.66 8.20
CA LEU A 7 -6.81 12.77 7.35
C LEU A 7 -5.91 12.04 6.36
N VAL A 8 -6.21 10.77 6.12
CA VAL A 8 -5.54 9.94 5.08
C VAL A 8 -6.59 9.23 4.23
N ALA A 9 -6.28 8.97 2.97
CA ALA A 9 -7.14 8.18 2.10
C ALA A 9 -6.95 6.69 2.38
N CYS A 10 -8.05 5.96 2.60
CA CYS A 10 -8.05 4.50 2.67
C CYS A 10 -7.44 3.92 1.38
N PRO A 11 -6.40 3.08 1.43
CA PRO A 11 -5.76 2.53 0.24
C PRO A 11 -6.74 1.76 -0.67
N THR A 12 -7.67 1.03 -0.07
CA THR A 12 -8.63 0.15 -0.76
C THR A 12 -9.77 0.89 -1.45
N CYS A 13 -10.40 1.86 -0.76
CA CYS A 13 -11.64 2.50 -1.24
C CYS A 13 -11.56 4.03 -1.35
N LYS A 14 -10.40 4.61 -1.06
CA LYS A 14 -10.09 6.05 -1.13
C LYS A 14 -10.89 6.97 -0.19
N LYS A 15 -11.76 6.42 0.66
CA LYS A 15 -12.45 7.20 1.71
C LYS A 15 -11.43 7.88 2.64
N LEU A 16 -11.59 9.19 2.87
CA LEU A 16 -10.80 9.92 3.86
C LEU A 16 -11.18 9.49 5.27
N VAL A 17 -10.17 9.15 6.08
CA VAL A 17 -10.33 8.76 7.48
C VAL A 17 -9.31 9.46 8.36
N GLU A 18 -9.70 9.69 9.60
CA GLU A 18 -8.80 10.25 10.62
C GLU A 18 -7.70 9.25 10.95
N PHE A 19 -6.45 9.70 10.84
CA PHE A 19 -5.27 8.97 11.26
C PHE A 19 -5.09 9.17 12.77
N SER A 20 -5.85 8.39 13.55
CA SER A 20 -5.88 8.45 15.01
C SER A 20 -5.99 7.03 15.59
N THR A 21 -5.51 6.84 16.83
CA THR A 21 -5.62 5.56 17.54
C THR A 21 -7.05 5.09 17.75
N LEU A 22 -8.02 6.03 17.70
CA LEU A 22 -9.46 5.73 17.72
C LEU A 22 -9.92 4.92 16.50
N ASN A 23 -9.23 5.02 15.37
CA ASN A 23 -9.42 4.11 14.25
C ASN A 23 -8.46 2.93 14.37
N ALA A 24 -8.95 1.79 14.85
CA ALA A 24 -8.18 0.56 15.01
C ALA A 24 -7.61 0.01 13.70
N TYR A 25 -8.22 0.37 12.55
CA TYR A 25 -7.89 -0.18 11.24
C TYR A 25 -7.06 0.77 10.37
N ARG A 26 -6.56 1.88 10.92
CA ARG A 26 -5.72 2.84 10.17
C ARG A 26 -4.56 2.12 9.46
N PRO A 27 -4.24 2.43 8.19
CA PRO A 27 -4.77 3.54 7.37
C PRO A 27 -6.10 3.24 6.67
N PHE A 28 -6.68 2.06 6.86
CA PHE A 28 -7.96 1.67 6.27
C PHE A 28 -9.15 2.28 7.02
N CYS A 29 -10.30 2.34 6.33
CA CYS A 29 -11.53 2.84 6.92
C CYS A 29 -12.32 1.79 7.71
N SER A 30 -11.96 0.51 7.59
CA SER A 30 -12.63 -0.60 8.28
C SER A 30 -11.82 -1.90 8.11
N LYS A 31 -12.12 -2.89 8.97
CA LYS A 31 -11.62 -4.27 8.85
C LYS A 31 -11.83 -4.87 7.46
N ARG A 32 -12.94 -4.56 6.79
CA ARG A 32 -13.23 -5.08 5.44
C ARG A 32 -12.18 -4.61 4.44
N CYS A 33 -11.80 -3.34 4.48
CA CYS A 33 -10.81 -2.78 3.55
C CYS A 33 -9.42 -3.35 3.81
N GLU A 34 -9.04 -3.50 5.09
CA GLU A 34 -7.79 -4.19 5.49
C GLU A 34 -7.74 -5.62 4.94
N MET A 35 -8.82 -6.40 5.08
CA MET A 35 -8.88 -7.77 4.59
C MET A 35 -8.83 -7.87 3.06
N ILE A 36 -9.43 -6.92 2.34
CA ILE A 36 -9.36 -6.86 0.88
C ILE A 36 -7.92 -6.59 0.42
N ASP A 37 -7.26 -5.62 1.05
CA ASP A 37 -5.86 -5.29 0.76
C ASP A 37 -4.95 -6.50 1.01
N LEU A 38 -5.12 -7.16 2.16
CA LEU A 38 -4.42 -8.41 2.48
C LEU A 38 -4.69 -9.51 1.44
N GLY A 39 -5.92 -9.63 0.96
CA GLY A 39 -6.29 -10.58 -0.10
C GLY A 39 -5.58 -10.27 -1.42
N ALA A 40 -5.50 -9.01 -1.83
CA ALA A 40 -4.79 -8.60 -3.03
C ALA A 40 -3.28 -8.90 -2.95
N TRP A 41 -2.67 -8.73 -1.77
CA TRP A 41 -1.30 -9.19 -1.52
C TRP A 41 -1.16 -10.70 -1.65
N ALA A 42 -2.07 -11.48 -1.04
CA ALA A 42 -2.03 -12.93 -1.08
C ALA A 42 -2.26 -13.49 -2.49
N ASN A 43 -2.98 -12.77 -3.35
CA ASN A 43 -3.25 -13.14 -4.74
C ASN A 43 -2.19 -12.64 -5.73
N GLU A 44 -1.12 -11.97 -5.26
CA GLU A 44 -0.10 -11.35 -6.11
C GLU A 44 -0.65 -10.28 -7.07
N ASP A 45 -1.78 -9.65 -6.74
CA ASP A 45 -2.36 -8.56 -7.54
C ASP A 45 -1.49 -7.29 -7.49
N TYR A 46 -0.67 -7.15 -6.44
CA TYR A 46 0.32 -6.09 -6.32
C TYR A 46 1.67 -6.55 -6.87
N ALA A 47 2.07 -5.98 -8.00
CA ALA A 47 3.38 -6.18 -8.61
C ALA A 47 4.04 -4.84 -8.94
N ILE A 48 5.36 -4.78 -8.78
CA ILE A 48 6.18 -3.68 -9.30
C ILE A 48 6.68 -4.13 -10.67
N PRO A 49 6.35 -3.42 -11.76
CA PRO A 49 6.87 -3.75 -13.08
C PRO A 49 8.40 -3.79 -13.06
N ALA A 50 8.99 -4.82 -13.66
CA ALA A 50 10.42 -4.79 -13.93
C ALA A 50 10.72 -3.65 -14.90
N ALA A 51 11.74 -2.85 -14.60
CA ALA A 51 12.34 -2.01 -15.62
C ALA A 51 12.92 -2.94 -16.70
N GLU A 52 12.74 -2.61 -17.98
CA GLU A 52 13.49 -3.28 -19.02
C GLU A 52 14.98 -3.11 -18.68
N LYS A 53 15.68 -4.23 -18.49
CA LYS A 53 17.13 -4.20 -18.35
C LYS A 53 17.68 -3.75 -19.70
N ASP A 54 18.24 -2.55 -19.79
CA ASP A 54 19.28 -2.29 -20.78
C ASP A 54 20.41 -3.30 -20.47
N ASN A 55 20.46 -4.39 -21.23
CA ASN A 55 21.43 -5.47 -21.08
C ASN A 55 22.81 -5.02 -21.62
N ASP A 56 23.37 -3.96 -21.04
CA ASP A 56 24.76 -3.52 -21.25
C ASP A 56 25.69 -3.95 -20.09
N LEU A 57 25.25 -4.93 -19.28
CA LEU A 57 26.11 -5.57 -18.29
C LEU A 57 26.88 -6.72 -18.96
N PRO A 58 28.22 -6.70 -19.01
CA PRO A 58 28.99 -7.81 -19.58
C PRO A 58 28.79 -9.09 -18.77
N ASP A 59 28.73 -10.21 -19.49
CA ASP A 59 28.35 -11.58 -19.10
C ASP A 59 29.18 -12.22 -17.95
N GLU A 60 30.05 -11.47 -17.26
CA GLU A 60 31.07 -12.01 -16.36
C GLU A 60 30.73 -11.91 -14.85
N LEU A 61 29.54 -11.43 -14.47
CA LEU A 61 29.15 -11.26 -13.06
C LEU A 61 27.91 -12.07 -12.62
N THR A 62 27.45 -13.02 -13.44
CA THR A 62 26.49 -14.05 -13.00
C THR A 62 27.18 -15.39 -12.90
N GLN A 63 27.90 -15.60 -11.79
CA GLN A 63 28.18 -16.94 -11.23
C GLN A 63 27.42 -17.08 -9.91
#